data_AF-A0A7X8EHI9-F1
#
_entry.id   AF-A0A7X8EHI9-F1
#
_cell.length_a   1.000
_cell.length_b   1.000
_cell.length_c   1.000
_cell.angle_alpha   90.00
_cell.angle_beta   90.00
_cell.angle_gamma   90.00
#
_symmetry.space_group_name_H-M   'P 1'
#
loop_
_entity.id
_entity.type
_entity.pdbx_description
1 polymer ?
#
loop_
_entity_poly.entity_id
_entity_poly.type
_entity_poly.pdbx_seq_one_letter_code
_entity_poly.pdbx_strand_id
1 'polypeptide(L)'
;MKKIFSLMAVAVFMFACGGPQQKTETVEVDALSISALMENVDQYVGDTVTVQGTVGHVCRHGGDKMFLVCTETDQKLKVELSGDLTSFTPEMEGLTYTVTGVLEGIKIDEEYLAKWEEELASQEHEGDAEGHDDTPSGEKADMGEHKGSCEQIKTYREQIAASEVGYIMFYALKAFKIEQVVAEVVEAEPAEEAEPAEETAPVEEEPAVE
;
A
#
# COMPACT_ATOMS: atom_id res chain seq x y z
N MET A 1 -34.16 -30.31 77.92
CA MET A 1 -32.78 -29.87 77.63
C MET A 1 -32.71 -29.54 76.13
N LYS A 2 -32.11 -28.49 75.56
CA LYS A 2 -31.64 -27.16 75.98
C LYS A 2 -31.27 -26.47 74.64
N LYS A 3 -31.97 -25.38 74.28
CA LYS A 3 -31.57 -24.20 73.45
C LYS A 3 -31.04 -24.34 72.00
N ILE A 4 -31.89 -23.92 71.04
CA ILE A 4 -31.81 -22.84 69.99
C ILE A 4 -30.42 -22.36 69.45
N PHE A 5 -30.44 -21.97 68.16
CA PHE A 5 -29.54 -21.08 67.35
C PHE A 5 -28.39 -21.81 66.64
N SER A 6 -27.95 -21.51 65.40
CA SER A 6 -28.25 -20.53 64.34
C SER A 6 -27.37 -20.87 63.11
N LEU A 7 -27.74 -20.30 61.95
CA LEU A 7 -26.85 -19.75 60.91
C LEU A 7 -26.24 -20.67 59.81
N MET A 8 -26.30 -20.11 58.58
CA MET A 8 -25.27 -20.12 57.52
C MET A 8 -25.43 -21.19 56.43
N ALA A 9 -25.38 -20.92 55.12
CA ALA A 9 -25.48 -19.71 54.29
C ALA A 9 -25.79 -20.20 52.85
N VAL A 10 -26.53 -19.39 52.08
CA VAL A 10 -26.77 -19.57 50.65
C VAL A 10 -25.54 -19.12 49.86
N ALA A 11 -25.12 -19.89 48.85
CA ALA A 11 -24.26 -19.39 47.78
C ALA A 11 -24.74 -19.97 46.44
N VAL A 12 -25.51 -19.15 45.72
CA VAL A 12 -25.79 -19.30 44.29
C VAL A 12 -24.58 -18.72 43.55
N PHE A 13 -23.81 -19.57 42.86
CA PHE A 13 -22.79 -19.09 41.93
C PHE A 13 -23.40 -19.04 40.52
N MET A 14 -23.79 -17.84 40.10
CA MET A 14 -23.88 -17.49 38.69
C MET A 14 -22.44 -17.30 38.17
N PHE A 15 -21.94 -18.26 37.38
CA PHE A 15 -20.78 -18.00 36.54
C PHE A 15 -21.28 -17.40 35.23
N ALA A 16 -21.28 -16.06 35.18
CA ALA A 16 -21.23 -15.35 33.91
C ALA A 16 -19.90 -15.72 33.25
N CYS A 17 -19.94 -16.37 32.09
CA CYS A 17 -18.78 -16.48 31.21
C CYS A 17 -18.48 -15.08 30.66
N GLY A 18 -17.73 -14.28 31.43
CA GLY A 18 -16.82 -13.32 30.85
C GLY A 18 -15.69 -14.11 30.21
N GLY A 19 -15.84 -14.42 28.92
CA GLY A 19 -14.73 -14.94 28.14
C GLY A 19 -13.57 -13.95 28.17
N PRO A 20 -12.31 -14.40 28.20
CA PRO A 20 -11.19 -13.49 28.07
C PRO A 20 -11.36 -12.75 26.73
N GLN A 21 -11.49 -11.42 26.80
CA GLN A 21 -11.22 -10.59 25.65
C GLN A 21 -9.79 -10.94 25.22
N GLN A 22 -9.69 -11.59 24.07
CA GLN A 22 -8.46 -11.71 23.33
C GLN A 22 -8.03 -10.27 23.03
N LYS A 23 -7.16 -9.74 23.88
CA LYS A 23 -6.38 -8.56 23.56
C LYS A 23 -5.46 -9.00 22.44
N THR A 24 -5.92 -8.84 21.21
CA THR A 24 -5.05 -8.83 20.05
C THR A 24 -4.07 -7.69 20.31
N GLU A 25 -2.86 -8.01 20.74
CA GLU A 25 -1.72 -7.14 20.51
C GLU A 25 -1.57 -7.06 18.99
N THR A 26 -2.26 -6.09 18.39
CA THR A 26 -1.82 -5.51 17.13
C THR A 26 -0.45 -4.93 17.44
N VAL A 27 0.60 -5.67 17.06
CA VAL A 27 1.90 -5.07 16.81
C VAL A 27 1.63 -3.99 15.77
N GLU A 28 1.72 -2.72 16.17
CA GLU A 28 1.93 -1.63 15.21
C GLU A 28 3.27 -1.93 14.55
N VAL A 29 3.22 -2.64 13.42
CA VAL A 29 4.33 -2.67 12.50
C VAL A 29 4.23 -1.33 11.78
N ASP A 30 5.18 -0.43 12.07
CA ASP A 30 5.29 0.84 11.34
C ASP A 30 5.31 0.52 9.84
N ALA A 31 4.35 1.08 9.11
CA ALA A 31 4.21 0.83 7.68
C ALA A 31 5.39 1.46 6.93
N LEU A 32 6.04 0.68 6.06
CA LEU A 32 7.08 1.17 5.17
C LEU A 32 6.47 2.06 4.08
N SER A 33 7.13 3.15 3.72
CA SER A 33 6.82 3.83 2.46
C SER A 33 7.29 2.98 1.28
N ILE A 34 6.70 3.20 0.10
CA ILE A 34 7.14 2.53 -1.14
C ILE A 34 8.62 2.85 -1.41
N SER A 35 9.04 4.10 -1.24
CA SER A 35 10.44 4.49 -1.46
C SER A 35 11.40 3.72 -0.54
N ALA A 36 11.10 3.64 0.76
CA ALA A 36 11.92 2.92 1.73
C ALA A 36 11.98 1.42 1.45
N LEU A 37 10.85 0.82 1.03
CA LEU A 37 10.84 -0.58 0.59
C LEU A 37 11.76 -0.76 -0.62
N MET A 38 11.63 0.09 -1.64
CA MET A 38 12.33 -0.05 -2.92
C MET A 38 13.85 0.12 -2.80
N GLU A 39 14.35 0.88 -1.81
CA GLU A 39 15.79 1.00 -1.54
C GLU A 39 16.46 -0.34 -1.18
N ASN A 40 15.73 -1.24 -0.53
CA ASN A 40 16.27 -2.51 -0.03
C ASN A 40 15.34 -3.70 -0.33
N VAL A 41 14.58 -3.62 -1.43
CA VAL A 41 13.44 -4.51 -1.73
C VAL A 41 13.82 -5.99 -1.77
N ASP A 42 15.01 -6.32 -2.27
CA ASP A 42 15.53 -7.70 -2.32
C ASP A 42 15.63 -8.35 -0.92
N GLN A 43 15.84 -7.54 0.13
CA GLN A 43 15.96 -8.04 1.51
C GLN A 43 14.62 -8.46 2.09
N TYR A 44 13.51 -7.98 1.52
CA TYR A 44 12.16 -8.27 1.98
C TYR A 44 11.47 -9.38 1.20
N VAL A 45 12.12 -9.94 0.15
CA VAL A 45 11.52 -11.00 -0.66
C VAL A 45 11.29 -12.25 0.18
N GLY A 46 10.04 -12.71 0.24
CA GLY A 46 9.57 -13.80 1.06
C GLY A 46 9.09 -13.39 2.45
N ASP A 47 9.35 -12.15 2.88
CA ASP A 47 8.92 -11.64 4.17
C ASP A 47 7.50 -11.05 4.12
N THR A 48 6.86 -11.04 5.28
CA THR A 48 5.63 -10.28 5.49
C THR A 48 5.99 -8.82 5.77
N VAL A 49 5.52 -7.92 4.92
CA VAL A 49 5.74 -6.48 5.06
C VAL A 49 4.42 -5.73 5.08
N THR A 50 4.41 -4.59 5.75
CA THR A 50 3.30 -3.63 5.75
C THR A 50 3.77 -2.37 5.03
N VAL A 51 3.08 -1.99 3.95
CA VAL A 51 3.46 -0.89 3.07
C VAL A 51 2.32 0.11 2.99
N GLN A 52 2.63 1.40 3.16
CA GLN A 52 1.70 2.49 2.93
C GLN A 52 1.93 3.11 1.55
N GLY A 53 0.85 3.35 0.81
CA GLY A 53 0.91 3.98 -0.50
C GLY A 53 -0.44 4.46 -1.00
N THR A 54 -0.41 5.35 -2.00
CA THR A 54 -1.61 5.80 -2.70
C THR A 54 -1.91 4.85 -3.84
N VAL A 55 -3.17 4.44 -4.00
CA VAL A 55 -3.58 3.57 -5.11
C VAL A 55 -3.59 4.39 -6.39
N GLY A 56 -2.71 4.06 -7.34
CA GLY A 56 -2.65 4.72 -8.64
C GLY A 56 -3.56 4.08 -9.68
N HIS A 57 -3.69 2.74 -9.66
CA HIS A 57 -4.53 2.01 -10.60
C HIS A 57 -5.08 0.72 -9.99
N VAL A 58 -6.30 0.36 -10.35
CA VAL A 58 -6.90 -0.95 -10.09
C VAL A 58 -7.27 -1.62 -11.42
N CYS A 59 -6.81 -2.86 -11.63
CA CYS A 59 -7.13 -3.60 -12.86
C CYS A 59 -8.63 -3.92 -12.90
N ARG A 60 -9.34 -3.32 -13.87
CA ARG A 60 -10.81 -3.41 -13.98
C ARG A 60 -11.33 -4.77 -14.43
N HIS A 61 -10.50 -5.57 -15.10
CA HIS A 61 -10.91 -6.85 -15.67
C HIS A 61 -10.98 -7.97 -14.62
N GLY A 62 -10.05 -8.00 -13.67
CA GLY A 62 -9.99 -9.03 -12.62
C GLY A 62 -10.30 -8.52 -11.21
N GLY A 63 -10.10 -7.22 -10.93
CA GLY A 63 -10.17 -6.68 -9.57
C GLY A 63 -9.16 -7.32 -8.60
N ASP A 64 -8.20 -8.08 -9.12
CA ASP A 64 -7.25 -8.91 -8.38
C ASP A 64 -5.87 -8.25 -8.25
N LYS A 65 -5.63 -7.21 -9.05
CA LYS A 65 -4.39 -6.41 -9.05
C LYS A 65 -4.71 -4.94 -8.80
N MET A 66 -3.91 -4.31 -7.95
CA MET A 66 -3.82 -2.86 -7.82
C MET A 66 -2.37 -2.42 -7.76
N PHE A 67 -2.11 -1.16 -8.05
CA PHE A 67 -0.78 -0.58 -8.05
C PHE A 67 -0.72 0.56 -7.06
N LEU A 68 0.14 0.43 -6.05
CA LEU A 68 0.47 1.54 -5.16
C LEU A 68 1.55 2.38 -5.82
N VAL A 69 1.40 3.70 -5.78
CA VAL A 69 2.36 4.65 -6.36
C VAL A 69 2.98 5.50 -5.26
N CYS A 70 4.27 5.79 -5.41
CA CYS A 70 4.94 6.82 -4.66
C CYS A 70 4.57 8.18 -5.27
N THR A 71 4.17 9.17 -4.48
CA THR A 71 3.83 10.50 -5.02
C THR A 71 5.06 11.35 -5.35
N GLU A 72 6.23 10.97 -4.81
CA GLU A 72 7.49 11.71 -4.97
C GLU A 72 8.38 11.16 -6.08
N THR A 73 8.13 9.92 -6.52
CA THR A 73 8.93 9.21 -7.52
C THR A 73 8.02 8.44 -8.48
N ASP A 74 8.53 8.00 -9.64
CA ASP A 74 7.76 7.15 -10.57
C ASP A 74 7.71 5.66 -10.12
N GLN A 75 8.09 5.37 -8.87
CA GLN A 75 8.07 4.00 -8.35
C GLN A 75 6.65 3.54 -8.06
N LYS A 76 6.37 2.29 -8.45
CA LYS A 76 5.12 1.60 -8.18
C LYS A 76 5.38 0.23 -7.59
N LEU A 77 4.46 -0.22 -6.74
CA LEU A 77 4.43 -1.58 -6.21
C LEU A 77 3.15 -2.26 -6.68
N LYS A 78 3.29 -3.40 -7.36
CA LYS A 78 2.16 -4.26 -7.68
C LYS A 78 1.64 -4.91 -6.40
N VAL A 79 0.33 -4.96 -6.24
CA VAL A 79 -0.33 -5.65 -5.15
C VAL A 79 -1.36 -6.61 -5.75
N GLU A 80 -1.31 -7.87 -5.31
CA GLU A 80 -2.20 -8.92 -5.77
C GLU A 80 -2.92 -9.55 -4.58
N LEU A 81 -4.16 -9.99 -4.78
CA LEU A 81 -4.96 -10.61 -3.71
C LEU A 81 -4.35 -11.93 -3.21
N SER A 82 -4.53 -12.17 -1.92
CA SER A 82 -4.20 -13.41 -1.23
C SER A 82 -5.11 -13.57 0.01
N GLY A 83 -5.18 -14.79 0.53
CA GLY A 83 -5.99 -15.10 1.72
C GLY A 83 -7.47 -14.80 1.53
N ASP A 84 -8.04 -14.03 2.46
CA ASP A 84 -9.47 -13.70 2.52
C ASP A 84 -9.85 -12.42 1.75
N LEU A 85 -8.89 -11.72 1.13
CA LEU A 85 -9.21 -10.55 0.30
C LEU A 85 -9.83 -11.00 -1.02
N THR A 86 -10.98 -10.42 -1.37
CA THR A 86 -11.79 -10.90 -2.52
C THR A 86 -11.70 -10.04 -3.76
N SER A 87 -11.44 -8.74 -3.63
CA SER A 87 -11.38 -7.79 -4.76
C SER A 87 -10.85 -6.43 -4.32
N PHE A 88 -10.10 -5.77 -5.18
CA PHE A 88 -9.86 -4.32 -5.18
C PHE A 88 -10.92 -3.62 -6.03
N THR A 89 -11.36 -2.44 -5.62
CA THR A 89 -12.39 -1.67 -6.34
C THR A 89 -11.81 -0.36 -6.89
N PRO A 90 -12.28 0.13 -8.05
CA PRO A 90 -11.81 1.40 -8.62
C PRO A 90 -12.01 2.62 -7.69
N GLU A 91 -12.94 2.54 -6.74
CA GLU A 91 -13.16 3.59 -5.71
C GLU A 91 -11.94 3.79 -4.80
N MET A 92 -11.01 2.83 -4.79
CA MET A 92 -9.75 2.94 -4.07
C MET A 92 -8.75 3.88 -4.75
N GLU A 93 -8.86 4.11 -6.07
CA GLU A 93 -7.93 4.96 -6.83
C GLU A 93 -7.89 6.39 -6.23
N GLY A 94 -6.67 6.89 -6.00
CA GLY A 94 -6.42 8.20 -5.39
C GLY A 94 -6.45 8.23 -3.86
N LEU A 95 -6.84 7.14 -3.20
CA LEU A 95 -6.82 7.03 -1.74
C LEU A 95 -5.55 6.33 -1.24
N THR A 96 -5.16 6.64 0.00
CA THR A 96 -4.01 6.04 0.67
C THR A 96 -4.43 4.86 1.53
N TYR A 97 -3.71 3.76 1.40
CA TYR A 97 -3.94 2.53 2.15
C TYR A 97 -2.64 2.03 2.77
N THR A 98 -2.79 1.33 3.89
CA THR A 98 -1.78 0.44 4.46
C THR A 98 -2.11 -0.99 4.04
N VAL A 99 -1.17 -1.67 3.37
CA VAL A 99 -1.34 -3.01 2.81
C VAL A 99 -0.33 -3.94 3.45
N THR A 100 -0.80 -5.06 4.00
CA THR A 100 0.08 -6.11 4.54
C THR A 100 0.01 -7.36 3.69
N GLY A 101 1.17 -7.88 3.31
CA GLY A 101 1.29 -9.04 2.44
C GLY A 101 2.68 -9.65 2.45
N VAL A 102 2.84 -10.74 1.72
CA VAL A 102 4.15 -11.35 1.46
C VAL A 102 4.72 -10.75 0.19
N LEU A 103 5.96 -10.25 0.23
CA LEU A 103 6.61 -9.71 -0.95
C LEU A 103 7.19 -10.83 -1.81
N GLU A 104 6.82 -10.88 -3.07
CA GLU A 104 7.39 -11.78 -4.07
C GLU A 104 8.19 -10.99 -5.11
N GLY A 105 9.31 -11.57 -5.55
CA GLY A 105 10.13 -11.04 -6.64
C GLY A 105 10.15 -12.03 -7.79
N ILE A 106 10.01 -11.53 -9.02
CA ILE A 106 10.23 -12.32 -10.23
C ILE A 106 11.37 -11.73 -11.04
N LYS A 107 12.21 -12.61 -11.55
CA LYS A 107 13.28 -12.27 -12.46
C LYS A 107 12.76 -12.33 -13.89
N ILE A 108 12.93 -11.24 -14.64
CA ILE A 108 12.64 -11.16 -16.07
C ILE A 108 13.97 -11.09 -16.80
N ASP A 109 14.34 -12.20 -17.43
CA ASP A 109 15.52 -12.33 -18.29
C ASP A 109 15.11 -12.80 -19.70
N GLU A 110 16.09 -12.99 -20.58
CA GLU A 110 15.80 -13.42 -21.96
C GLU A 110 15.11 -14.79 -22.02
N GLU A 111 15.38 -15.69 -21.06
CA GLU A 111 14.72 -17.00 -21.00
C GLU A 111 13.24 -16.83 -20.64
N TYR A 112 12.92 -15.97 -19.66
CA TYR A 112 11.55 -15.62 -19.34
C TYR A 112 10.81 -15.04 -20.56
N LEU A 113 11.43 -14.10 -21.27
CA LEU A 113 10.81 -13.44 -22.43
C LEU A 113 10.62 -14.41 -23.60
N ALA A 114 11.57 -15.30 -23.87
CA ALA A 114 11.42 -16.33 -24.90
C ALA A 114 10.27 -17.29 -24.59
N LYS A 115 10.13 -17.69 -23.32
CA LYS A 115 8.99 -18.51 -22.86
C LYS A 115 7.66 -17.79 -23.03
N TRP A 116 7.62 -16.50 -22.72
CA TRP A 116 6.42 -15.68 -22.92
C TRP A 116 6.03 -15.62 -24.41
N GLU A 117 6.99 -15.43 -25.31
CA GLU A 117 6.73 -15.46 -26.76
C GLU A 117 6.21 -16.83 -27.24
N GLU A 118 6.71 -17.93 -26.67
CA GLU A 118 6.22 -19.27 -26.96
C GLU A 118 4.77 -19.46 -26.47
N GLU A 119 4.45 -18.98 -25.27
CA GLU A 119 3.08 -19.00 -24.74
C GLU A 119 2.12 -18.21 -25.65
N LEU A 120 2.52 -17.02 -26.10
CA LEU A 120 1.75 -16.20 -27.05
C LEU A 120 1.56 -16.90 -28.40
N ALA A 121 2.59 -17.57 -28.93
CA ALA A 121 2.49 -18.29 -30.19
C ALA A 121 1.60 -19.55 -30.08
N SER A 122 1.47 -20.13 -28.89
CA SER A 122 0.63 -21.30 -28.61
C SER A 122 -0.85 -20.97 -28.40
N GLN A 123 -1.17 -19.71 -28.07
CA GLN A 123 -2.54 -19.22 -28.06
C GLN A 123 -2.94 -18.91 -29.50
N GLU A 124 -3.81 -19.72 -30.10
CA GLU A 124 -4.46 -19.35 -31.36
C GLU A 124 -5.20 -18.02 -31.12
N HIS A 125 -4.69 -16.93 -31.70
CA HIS A 125 -5.21 -15.57 -31.58
C HIS A 125 -6.74 -15.51 -31.70
N GLU A 126 -7.43 -15.52 -30.56
CA GLU A 126 -8.52 -14.59 -30.28
C GLU A 126 -7.99 -13.55 -29.30
N GLY A 127 -6.86 -12.91 -29.67
CA GLY A 127 -6.45 -11.68 -29.01
C GLY A 127 -7.49 -10.63 -29.34
N ASP A 128 -8.33 -10.27 -28.36
CA ASP A 128 -9.16 -9.10 -28.50
C ASP A 128 -8.22 -7.88 -28.66
N ALA A 129 -8.65 -6.91 -29.46
CA ALA A 129 -7.86 -5.75 -29.85
C ALA A 129 -7.51 -4.81 -28.66
N GLU A 130 -7.83 -5.22 -27.43
CA GLU A 130 -7.69 -4.47 -26.19
C GLU A 130 -6.40 -4.74 -25.41
N GLY A 131 -5.52 -5.64 -25.89
CA GLY A 131 -4.16 -5.78 -25.34
C GLY A 131 -4.08 -6.46 -23.96
N HIS A 132 -5.06 -7.30 -23.62
CA HIS A 132 -5.01 -8.16 -22.43
C HIS A 132 -4.21 -9.44 -22.74
N ASP A 133 -3.28 -9.79 -21.85
CA ASP A 133 -2.43 -10.97 -21.98
C ASP A 133 -2.74 -11.98 -20.87
N ASP A 134 -3.48 -13.03 -21.23
CA ASP A 134 -3.85 -14.09 -20.31
C ASP A 134 -2.80 -15.22 -20.24
N THR A 135 -1.62 -15.05 -20.86
CA THR A 135 -0.52 -16.00 -20.67
C THR A 135 -0.02 -15.95 -19.22
N PRO A 136 0.42 -17.09 -18.65
CA PRO A 136 1.01 -17.11 -17.31
C PRO A 136 2.20 -16.16 -17.15
N SER A 137 2.99 -15.96 -18.21
CA SER A 137 4.15 -15.07 -18.19
C SER A 137 3.73 -13.59 -18.29
N GLY A 138 2.73 -13.27 -19.11
CA GLY A 138 2.19 -11.93 -19.23
C GLY A 138 1.52 -11.45 -17.95
N GLU A 139 0.67 -12.29 -17.35
CA GLU A 139 -0.05 -11.94 -16.12
C GLU A 139 0.88 -11.63 -14.93
N LYS A 140 2.03 -12.34 -14.86
CA LYS A 140 3.06 -12.12 -13.85
C LYS A 140 3.93 -10.91 -14.14
N ALA A 141 4.24 -10.67 -15.41
CA ALA A 141 5.05 -9.54 -15.85
C ALA A 141 4.22 -8.25 -16.00
N ASP A 142 2.90 -8.32 -15.90
CA ASP A 142 2.03 -7.15 -15.93
C ASP A 142 2.32 -6.25 -14.74
N MET A 143 2.81 -5.06 -15.04
CA MET A 143 3.07 -3.99 -14.10
C MET A 143 2.07 -2.84 -14.27
N GLY A 144 0.92 -3.09 -14.91
CA GLY A 144 -0.13 -2.10 -15.17
C GLY A 144 0.17 -1.23 -16.39
N GLU A 145 1.04 -1.70 -17.29
CA GLU A 145 1.27 -1.05 -18.57
C GLU A 145 0.24 -1.55 -19.58
N HIS A 146 -0.66 -0.67 -20.05
CA HIS A 146 -1.64 -0.99 -21.09
C HIS A 146 -0.99 -1.06 -22.49
N LYS A 147 0.01 -1.94 -22.65
CA LYS A 147 0.73 -2.20 -23.90
C LYS A 147 0.41 -3.61 -24.37
N GLY A 148 0.39 -3.82 -25.68
CA GLY A 148 0.29 -5.18 -26.22
C GLY A 148 1.54 -6.00 -25.88
N SER A 149 1.37 -7.31 -25.64
CA SER A 149 2.43 -8.20 -25.16
C SER A 149 3.73 -8.14 -25.95
N CYS A 150 3.66 -8.12 -27.29
CA CYS A 150 4.85 -8.02 -28.14
C CYS A 150 5.64 -6.71 -27.93
N GLU A 151 4.94 -5.58 -27.71
CA GLU A 151 5.58 -4.30 -27.42
C GLU A 151 6.18 -4.30 -26.01
N GLN A 152 5.49 -4.91 -25.05
CA GLN A 152 5.95 -5.02 -23.66
C GLN A 152 7.21 -5.89 -23.56
N ILE A 153 7.23 -7.06 -24.22
CA ILE A 153 8.41 -7.92 -24.34
C ILE A 153 9.59 -7.14 -24.93
N LYS A 154 9.37 -6.35 -26.00
CA LYS A 154 10.42 -5.51 -26.59
C LYS A 154 10.94 -4.47 -25.59
N THR A 155 10.03 -3.82 -24.86
CA THR A 155 10.36 -2.82 -23.84
C THR A 155 11.23 -3.47 -22.74
N TYR A 156 10.88 -4.67 -22.29
CA TYR A 156 11.66 -5.37 -21.27
C TYR A 156 13.01 -5.85 -21.78
N ARG A 157 13.13 -6.29 -23.05
CA ARG A 157 14.44 -6.57 -23.66
C ARG A 157 15.35 -5.34 -23.68
N GLU A 158 14.80 -4.16 -24.01
CA GLU A 158 15.56 -2.91 -23.98
C GLU A 158 16.04 -2.57 -22.56
N GLN A 159 15.17 -2.76 -21.56
CA GLN A 159 15.55 -2.56 -20.15
C GLN A 159 16.60 -3.57 -19.67
N ILE A 160 16.49 -4.84 -20.07
CA ILE A 160 17.47 -5.88 -19.78
C ILE A 160 18.81 -5.55 -20.43
N ALA A 161 18.82 -5.07 -21.67
CA ALA A 161 20.05 -4.67 -22.36
C ALA A 161 20.72 -3.44 -21.72
N ALA A 162 19.94 -2.57 -21.07
CA ALA A 162 20.44 -1.44 -20.29
C ALA A 162 20.88 -1.83 -18.87
N SER A 163 20.52 -3.03 -18.40
CA SER A 163 20.85 -3.56 -17.07
C SER A 163 22.24 -4.19 -17.05
N GLU A 164 23.04 -3.89 -16.03
CA GLU A 164 24.38 -4.48 -15.86
C GLU A 164 24.35 -5.96 -15.45
N VAL A 165 23.20 -6.43 -14.93
CA VAL A 165 23.04 -7.80 -14.43
C VAL A 165 22.37 -8.74 -15.43
N GLY A 166 21.92 -8.23 -16.58
CA GLY A 166 21.29 -9.02 -17.65
C GLY A 166 19.87 -9.50 -17.33
N TYR A 167 19.20 -8.86 -16.38
CA TYR A 167 17.79 -9.06 -16.06
C TYR A 167 17.20 -7.81 -15.41
N ILE A 168 15.86 -7.78 -15.30
CA ILE A 168 15.11 -6.84 -14.44
C ILE A 168 14.30 -7.62 -13.41
N MET A 169 14.04 -7.02 -12.25
CA MET A 169 13.23 -7.62 -11.19
C MET A 169 11.91 -6.88 -11.08
N PHE A 170 10.81 -7.62 -11.02
CA PHE A 170 9.50 -7.08 -10.65
C PHE A 170 9.08 -7.63 -9.30
N TYR A 171 8.40 -6.78 -8.55
CA TYR A 171 7.97 -7.08 -7.19
C TYR A 171 6.45 -6.96 -7.08
N ALA A 172 5.85 -7.95 -6.41
CA ALA A 172 4.43 -8.00 -6.14
C ALA A 172 4.20 -8.32 -4.66
N LEU A 173 3.33 -7.54 -4.01
CA LEU A 173 2.89 -7.81 -2.65
C LEU A 173 1.62 -8.67 -2.69
N LYS A 174 1.72 -9.92 -2.23
CA LYS A 174 0.57 -10.83 -2.04
C LYS A 174 -0.19 -10.41 -0.78
N ALA A 175 -1.13 -9.50 -0.95
CA ALA A 175 -1.84 -8.85 0.15
C ALA A 175 -2.90 -9.77 0.75
N PHE A 176 -2.93 -9.84 2.08
CA PHE A 176 -3.98 -10.53 2.84
C PHE A 176 -4.66 -9.61 3.86
N LYS A 177 -4.20 -8.36 4.01
CA LYS A 177 -4.82 -7.34 4.85
C LYS A 177 -4.66 -5.96 4.19
N ILE A 178 -5.70 -5.15 4.26
CA ILE A 178 -5.70 -3.77 3.76
C ILE A 178 -6.54 -2.86 4.65
N GLU A 179 -6.03 -1.66 4.94
CA GLU A 179 -6.65 -0.67 5.83
C GLU A 179 -6.52 0.73 5.21
N GLN A 180 -7.62 1.46 5.08
CA GLN A 180 -7.60 2.83 4.56
C GLN A 180 -6.99 3.78 5.59
N VAL A 181 -6.08 4.63 5.14
CA VAL A 181 -5.54 5.73 5.95
C VAL A 181 -6.50 6.90 5.81
N VAL A 182 -7.23 7.21 6.88
CA VAL A 182 -8.10 8.38 6.94
C VAL A 182 -7.30 9.52 7.55
N ALA A 183 -7.06 10.58 6.78
CA ALA A 183 -6.47 11.80 7.32
C ALA A 183 -7.48 12.44 8.28
N GLU A 184 -7.14 12.54 9.57
CA GLU A 184 -7.89 13.38 10.48
C GLU A 184 -7.74 14.84 10.05
N VAL A 185 -8.84 15.44 9.60
CA VAL A 185 -8.91 16.86 9.31
C VAL A 185 -8.82 17.57 10.67
N VAL A 186 -7.62 18.01 11.04
CA VAL A 186 -7.48 18.97 12.13
C VAL A 186 -8.04 20.28 11.60
N GLU A 187 -9.31 20.56 11.92
CA GLU A 187 -9.90 21.87 11.64
C GLU A 187 -9.03 22.91 12.35
N ALA A 188 -8.28 23.67 11.55
CA ALA A 188 -7.51 24.80 12.07
C ALA A 188 -8.51 25.81 12.62
N GLU A 189 -8.53 26.00 13.94
CA GLU A 189 -9.21 27.13 14.55
C GLU A 189 -8.72 28.42 13.89
N PRO A 190 -9.62 29.32 13.45
CA PRO A 190 -9.20 30.54 12.76
C PRO A 190 -8.35 31.39 13.70
N ALA A 191 -7.15 31.72 13.25
CA ALA A 191 -6.26 32.65 13.94
C ALA A 191 -6.99 33.99 14.14
N GLU A 192 -7.19 34.36 15.40
CA GLU A 192 -7.65 35.68 15.81
C GLU A 192 -6.61 36.70 15.33
N GLU A 193 -6.98 37.52 14.34
CA GLU A 193 -6.14 38.60 13.81
C GLU A 193 -5.82 39.60 14.94
N ALA A 194 -4.55 39.64 15.35
CA ALA A 194 -4.04 40.68 16.23
C ALA A 194 -4.02 42.03 15.49
N GLU A 195 -4.76 43.01 16.02
CA GLU A 195 -4.74 44.39 15.53
C GLU A 195 -3.32 45.00 15.59
N PRO A 196 -2.89 45.80 14.60
CA PRO A 196 -1.57 46.41 14.61
C PRO A 196 -1.52 47.60 15.58
N ALA A 197 -0.57 47.56 16.51
CA ALA A 197 -0.26 48.67 17.40
C ALA A 197 0.36 49.86 16.63
N GLU A 198 -0.19 51.03 16.90
CA GLU A 198 0.09 52.36 16.37
C GLU A 198 1.56 52.80 16.56
N GLU A 199 2.25 53.12 15.45
CA GLU A 199 3.58 53.72 15.44
C GLU A 199 3.47 55.23 15.71
N THR A 200 3.75 55.66 16.95
CA THR A 200 3.83 57.09 17.27
C THR A 200 5.24 57.62 17.01
N ALA A 201 5.37 58.48 16.00
CA ALA A 201 6.55 59.28 15.69
C ALA A 201 6.83 60.34 16.79
N PRO A 202 8.10 60.71 17.05
CA PRO A 202 8.43 61.96 17.72
C PRO A 202 8.71 63.08 16.72
N VAL A 203 8.02 64.21 16.92
CA VAL A 203 8.16 65.49 16.23
C VAL A 203 9.42 66.24 16.70
N GLU A 204 10.09 66.87 15.75
CA GLU A 204 11.28 67.72 15.86
C GLU A 204 11.07 68.99 16.72
N GLU A 205 12.14 69.55 17.29
CA GLU A 205 12.63 70.91 16.93
C GLU A 205 13.90 71.31 17.74
N GLU A 206 14.91 71.72 16.97
CA GLU A 206 16.07 72.60 17.31
C GLU A 206 15.60 74.03 17.75
N PRO A 207 16.42 75.06 18.10
CA PRO A 207 17.77 75.35 17.58
C PRO A 207 18.77 76.19 18.43
N ALA A 208 19.88 76.53 17.76
CA ALA A 208 20.69 77.76 17.84
C ALA A 208 21.91 77.75 18.80
N VAL A 209 23.17 77.66 18.31
CA VAL A 209 24.03 78.68 17.64
C VAL A 209 24.93 79.43 18.66
N GLU A 210 26.24 79.30 18.39
CA GLU A 210 27.46 79.97 18.93
C GLU A 210 27.92 79.72 20.38
#